data_AF-A0A836JHX1-F1
#
_entry.id   AF-A0A836JHX1-F1
#
_cell.length_a   1.000
_cell.length_b   1.000
_cell.length_c   1.000
_cell.angle_alpha   90.00
_cell.angle_beta   90.00
_cell.angle_gamma   90.00
#
_symmetry.space_group_name_H-M   'P 1'
#
loop_
_entity.id
_entity.type
_entity.pdbx_description
1 polymer ?
#
loop_
_entity_poly.entity_id
_entity_poly.type
_entity_poly.pdbx_seq_one_letter_code
_entity_poly.pdbx_strand_id
1 'polypeptide(L)'
;MSIFVPNKVYLRRILLHYFIQKKSAAEAHRILVQTYDDNALSDTTCRDWFRRFKNNDFELEDKERSGAPKKFQDKELEQLLDEDPSQTLSELGKILQVDESTVSKRLKGLGMIQKQGHWVPYELKPSNDVLARVNYCFNGRKEKVFCLSP
;
A
#
# COMPACT_ATOMS: atom_id res chain seq x y z
N MET A 1 14.95 5.21 37.47
CA MET A 1 13.80 6.05 37.07
C MET A 1 13.70 6.01 35.57
N SER A 2 12.57 5.59 35.01
CA SER A 2 12.36 5.66 33.56
C SER A 2 12.29 7.12 33.15
N ILE A 3 13.17 7.54 32.24
CA ILE A 3 13.15 8.89 31.68
C ILE A 3 12.01 8.89 30.64
N PHE A 4 10.96 9.65 30.92
CA PHE A 4 9.87 9.83 29.96
C PHE A 4 10.39 10.62 28.74
N VAL A 5 10.31 10.02 27.56
CA VAL A 5 10.68 10.67 26.29
C VAL A 5 9.41 11.12 25.58
N PRO A 6 9.16 12.44 25.45
CA PRO A 6 7.95 12.94 24.82
C PRO A 6 7.97 12.68 23.31
N ASN A 7 6.86 12.21 22.75
CA ASN A 7 6.69 12.12 21.31
C ASN A 7 6.22 13.47 20.71
N LYS A 8 6.30 13.61 19.38
CA LYS A 8 5.95 14.87 18.69
C LYS A 8 4.50 15.29 18.92
N VAL A 9 3.55 14.36 18.88
CA VAL A 9 2.12 14.63 19.07
C VAL A 9 1.85 15.12 20.49
N TYR A 10 2.50 14.52 21.47
CA TYR A 10 2.42 14.91 22.87
C TYR A 10 2.91 16.36 23.08
N LEU A 11 4.06 16.74 22.49
CA LEU A 11 4.55 18.12 22.56
C LEU A 11 3.60 19.11 21.86
N ARG A 12 2.96 18.71 20.74
CA ARG A 12 1.94 19.53 20.07
C ARG A 12 0.68 19.72 20.93
N ARG A 13 0.25 18.70 21.68
CA ARG A 13 -0.84 18.81 22.68
C ARG A 13 -0.51 19.85 23.75
N ILE A 14 0.73 19.85 24.23
CA ILE A 14 1.20 20.84 25.22
C ILE A 14 1.19 22.25 24.61
N LEU A 15 1.65 22.41 23.36
CA LEU A 15 1.59 23.71 22.68
C LEU A 15 0.15 24.21 22.54
N LEU A 16 -0.80 23.34 22.21
CA LEU A 16 -2.22 23.71 22.14
C LEU A 16 -2.74 24.17 23.51
N HIS A 17 -2.36 23.47 24.59
CA HIS A 17 -2.71 23.87 25.94
C HIS A 17 -2.18 25.28 26.29
N TYR A 18 -0.93 25.59 25.96
CA TYR A 18 -0.37 26.93 26.16
C TYR A 18 -1.01 28.00 25.29
N PHE A 19 -1.42 27.65 24.07
CA PHE A 19 -2.17 28.55 23.20
C PHE A 19 -3.54 28.91 23.80
N ILE A 20 -4.26 27.94 24.36
CA ILE A 20 -5.55 28.16 25.05
C ILE A 20 -5.36 29.08 26.26
N GLN A 21 -4.25 28.92 26.99
CA GLN A 21 -3.85 29.81 28.10
C GLN A 21 -3.41 31.22 27.67
N LYS A 22 -3.49 31.55 26.37
CA LYS A 22 -3.08 32.86 25.81
C LYS A 22 -1.59 33.20 25.99
N LYS A 23 -0.74 32.19 26.18
CA LYS A 23 0.72 32.38 26.12
C LYS A 23 1.16 32.66 24.69
N SER A 24 2.31 33.28 24.52
CA SER A 24 2.99 33.42 23.24
C SER A 24 3.75 32.15 22.87
N ALA A 25 4.05 31.98 21.57
CA ALA A 25 4.86 30.85 21.08
C ALA A 25 6.26 30.84 21.74
N ALA A 26 6.84 32.01 21.98
CA ALA A 26 8.16 32.16 22.59
C ALA A 26 8.14 31.73 24.07
N GLU A 27 7.09 32.06 24.83
CA GLU A 27 6.93 31.60 26.22
C GLU A 27 6.72 30.09 26.27
N ALA A 28 5.87 29.55 25.38
CA ALA A 28 5.65 28.11 25.29
C ALA A 28 6.95 27.35 24.98
N HIS A 29 7.75 27.86 24.03
CA HIS A 29 9.06 27.30 23.70
C HIS A 29 10.03 27.31 24.90
N ARG A 30 10.12 28.43 25.62
CA ARG A 30 10.97 28.53 26.83
C ARG A 30 10.59 27.49 27.88
N ILE A 31 9.28 27.31 28.13
CA ILE A 31 8.79 26.32 29.10
C ILE A 31 9.09 24.89 28.61
N LEU A 32 8.92 24.62 27.32
CA LEU A 32 9.24 23.30 26.74
C LEU A 32 10.73 22.96 26.88
N VAL A 33 11.64 23.87 26.55
CA VAL A 33 13.08 23.66 26.71
C VAL A 33 13.44 23.45 28.18
N GLN A 34 12.87 24.22 29.10
CA GLN A 34 13.11 24.04 30.53
C GLN A 34 12.64 22.68 31.06
N THR A 35 11.60 22.09 30.45
CA THR A 35 10.97 20.85 30.92
C THR A 35 11.56 19.60 30.26
N TYR A 36 11.84 19.66 28.96
CA TYR A 36 12.20 18.51 28.13
C TYR A 36 13.61 18.58 27.53
N ASP A 37 14.29 19.73 27.70
CA ASP A 37 15.66 19.98 27.23
C ASP A 37 15.84 19.61 25.75
N ASP A 38 16.75 18.69 25.43
CA ASP A 38 17.00 18.19 24.07
C ASP A 38 15.79 17.58 23.37
N ASN A 39 14.76 17.16 24.11
CA ASN A 39 13.54 16.59 23.54
C ASN A 39 12.47 17.65 23.22
N ALA A 40 12.74 18.93 23.43
CA ALA A 40 11.82 20.01 23.14
C ALA A 40 11.66 20.25 21.62
N LEU A 41 10.52 20.82 21.23
CA LEU A 41 10.33 21.30 19.86
C LEU A 41 11.16 22.56 19.62
N SER A 42 11.68 22.73 18.41
CA SER A 42 12.38 23.97 18.03
C SER A 42 11.45 25.20 18.06
N ASP A 43 12.03 26.38 18.25
CA ASP A 43 11.30 27.66 18.24
C ASP A 43 10.49 27.86 16.95
N THR A 44 11.06 27.50 15.79
CA THR A 44 10.38 27.55 14.49
C THR A 44 9.15 26.66 14.47
N THR A 45 9.27 25.42 14.94
CA THR A 45 8.15 24.48 15.04
C THR A 45 7.06 25.03 15.96
N CYS A 46 7.43 25.60 17.11
CA CYS A 46 6.47 26.20 18.04
C CYS A 46 5.68 27.34 17.38
N ARG A 47 6.36 28.25 16.67
CA ARG A 47 5.72 29.36 15.95
C ARG A 47 4.79 28.87 14.84
N ASP A 48 5.19 27.84 14.11
CA ASP A 48 4.37 27.25 13.04
C ASP A 48 3.08 26.63 13.58
N TRP A 49 3.15 25.90 14.69
CA TRP A 49 1.96 25.37 15.36
C TRP A 49 1.05 26.47 15.88
N PHE A 50 1.62 27.51 16.48
CA PHE A 50 0.83 28.66 16.92
C PHE A 50 0.13 29.38 15.76
N ARG A 51 0.78 29.46 14.59
CA ARG A 51 0.17 29.99 13.36
C ARG A 51 -1.00 29.11 12.90
N ARG A 52 -0.87 27.78 12.97
CA ARG A 52 -1.97 26.84 12.67
C ARG A 52 -3.15 27.00 13.62
N PHE A 53 -2.89 27.08 14.93
CA PHE A 53 -3.93 27.27 15.93
C PHE A 53 -4.69 28.60 15.75
N LYS A 54 -4.00 29.67 15.33
CA LYS A 54 -4.64 30.95 14.97
C LYS A 54 -5.58 30.82 13.77
N ASN A 55 -5.30 29.89 12.85
CA ASN A 55 -6.15 29.58 11.70
C ASN A 55 -7.24 28.54 12.03
N ASN A 56 -7.48 28.26 13.31
CA ASN A 56 -8.42 27.24 13.81
C ASN A 56 -8.11 25.80 13.35
N ASP A 57 -6.86 25.50 12.97
CA ASP A 57 -6.41 24.14 12.69
C ASP A 57 -5.83 23.51 13.97
N PHE A 58 -6.63 22.66 14.62
CA PHE A 58 -6.29 21.98 15.88
C PHE A 58 -5.92 20.51 15.69
N GLU A 59 -5.75 20.04 14.44
CA GLU A 59 -5.32 18.67 14.15
C GLU A 59 -3.82 18.51 14.49
N LEU A 60 -3.54 17.68 15.49
CA LEU A 60 -2.18 17.52 16.04
C LEU A 60 -1.38 16.43 15.36
N GLU A 61 -2.06 15.55 14.63
CA GLU A 61 -1.44 14.51 13.83
C GLU A 61 -0.86 15.10 12.54
N ASP A 62 0.16 14.43 12.00
CA ASP A 62 0.62 14.76 10.65
C ASP A 62 -0.48 14.35 9.67
N LYS A 63 -0.98 15.32 8.87
CA LYS A 63 -1.82 15.01 7.72
C LYS A 63 -1.09 14.03 6.81
N GLU A 64 -1.86 13.17 6.14
CA GLU A 64 -1.31 12.28 5.14
C GLU A 64 -0.48 13.12 4.16
N ARG A 65 0.82 12.80 4.09
CA ARG A 65 1.71 13.53 3.20
C ARG A 65 1.26 13.20 1.80
N SER A 66 1.07 14.21 0.96
CA SER A 66 1.02 13.99 -0.47
C SER A 66 2.33 13.31 -0.86
N GLY A 67 2.25 11.99 -1.10
CA GLY A 67 3.37 11.24 -1.62
C GLY A 67 3.77 11.78 -2.99
N ALA A 68 4.89 11.27 -3.52
CA ALA A 68 5.19 11.51 -4.92
C ALA A 68 3.98 11.08 -5.79
N PRO A 69 3.57 11.88 -6.77
CA PRO A 69 2.45 11.54 -7.64
C PRO A 69 2.70 10.16 -8.27
N LYS A 70 1.64 9.34 -8.34
CA LYS A 70 1.72 8.05 -9.04
C LYS A 70 2.09 8.32 -10.50
N LYS A 71 3.11 7.63 -11.02
CA LYS A 71 3.56 7.77 -12.42
C LYS A 71 2.54 7.21 -13.43
N PHE A 72 1.76 6.22 -13.01
CA PHE A 72 0.68 5.59 -13.79
C PHE A 72 -0.42 5.12 -12.82
N GLN A 73 -1.62 4.88 -13.33
CA GLN A 73 -2.77 4.43 -12.53
C GLN A 73 -2.79 2.91 -12.40
N ASP A 74 -3.27 2.40 -11.28
CA ASP A 74 -3.33 0.94 -11.05
C ASP A 74 -4.21 0.24 -12.10
N LYS A 75 -5.26 0.91 -12.58
CA LYS A 75 -6.13 0.45 -13.66
C LYS A 75 -5.42 0.24 -15.01
N GLU A 76 -4.43 1.08 -15.32
CA GLU A 76 -3.65 0.95 -16.56
C GLU A 76 -2.78 -0.31 -16.52
N LEU A 77 -2.22 -0.63 -15.35
CA LEU A 77 -1.47 -1.85 -15.14
C LEU A 77 -2.37 -3.10 -15.17
N GLU A 78 -3.57 -3.03 -14.58
CA GLU A 78 -4.55 -4.12 -14.64
C GLU A 78 -4.97 -4.44 -16.09
N GLN A 79 -5.22 -3.41 -16.91
CA GLN A 79 -5.58 -3.60 -18.33
C GLN A 79 -4.49 -4.33 -19.12
N LEU A 80 -3.21 -4.00 -18.89
CA LEU A 80 -2.09 -4.69 -19.55
C LEU A 80 -2.01 -6.17 -19.15
N LEU A 81 -2.29 -6.49 -17.89
CA LEU A 81 -2.30 -7.86 -17.39
C LEU A 81 -3.51 -8.67 -17.86
N ASP A 82 -4.66 -8.02 -18.07
CA ASP A 82 -5.85 -8.67 -18.63
C ASP A 82 -5.67 -9.02 -20.11
N GLU A 83 -4.92 -8.19 -20.85
CA GLU A 83 -4.56 -8.45 -22.25
C GLU A 83 -3.55 -9.60 -22.38
N ASP A 84 -2.48 -9.58 -21.59
CA ASP A 84 -1.49 -10.65 -21.53
C ASP A 84 -0.94 -10.84 -20.11
N PRO A 85 -1.38 -11.89 -19.39
CA PRO A 85 -0.94 -12.15 -18.02
C PRO A 85 0.51 -12.67 -17.92
N SER A 86 1.16 -12.95 -19.06
CA SER A 86 2.51 -13.53 -19.11
C SER A 86 3.64 -12.51 -19.33
N GLN A 87 3.30 -11.22 -19.41
CA GLN A 87 4.28 -10.14 -19.63
C GLN A 87 5.35 -10.05 -18.56
N THR A 88 6.57 -9.69 -18.99
CA THR A 88 7.69 -9.45 -18.08
C THR A 88 7.64 -8.05 -17.47
N LEU A 89 8.26 -7.88 -16.29
CA LEU A 89 8.35 -6.57 -15.63
C LEU A 89 9.09 -5.53 -16.50
N SER A 90 10.04 -5.97 -17.34
CA SER A 90 10.78 -5.09 -18.25
C SER A 90 9.91 -4.56 -19.38
N GLU A 91 9.03 -5.39 -19.94
CA GLU A 91 8.07 -4.99 -20.97
C GLU A 91 7.05 -4.01 -20.41
N LEU A 92 6.46 -4.33 -19.25
CA LEU A 92 5.55 -3.44 -18.54
C LEU A 92 6.21 -2.09 -18.22
N GLY A 93 7.48 -2.11 -17.78
CA GLY A 93 8.25 -0.90 -17.51
C GLY A 93 8.46 -0.04 -18.76
N LYS A 94 8.73 -0.65 -19.91
CA LYS A 94 8.85 0.06 -21.19
C LYS A 94 7.54 0.69 -21.64
N ILE A 95 6.43 -0.04 -21.54
CA ILE A 95 5.09 0.45 -21.93
C ILE A 95 4.66 1.62 -21.04
N LEU A 96 4.83 1.46 -19.72
CA LEU A 96 4.44 2.46 -18.72
C LEU A 96 5.50 3.57 -18.52
N GLN A 97 6.62 3.51 -19.25
CA GLN A 97 7.76 4.44 -19.14
C GLN A 97 8.28 4.60 -17.70
N VAL A 98 8.34 3.50 -16.96
CA VAL A 98 8.82 3.45 -15.58
C VAL A 98 9.91 2.38 -15.41
N ASP A 99 10.65 2.48 -14.32
CA ASP A 99 11.59 1.44 -13.96
C ASP A 99 10.88 0.16 -13.50
N GLU A 100 11.53 -0.98 -13.72
CA GLU A 100 11.05 -2.30 -13.35
C GLU A 100 10.69 -2.41 -11.85
N SER A 101 11.47 -1.72 -10.99
CA SER A 101 11.26 -1.75 -9.54
C SER A 101 9.95 -1.07 -9.14
N THR A 102 9.53 -0.04 -9.86
CA THR A 102 8.26 0.65 -9.67
C THR A 102 7.10 -0.27 -10.04
N VAL A 103 7.18 -0.98 -11.17
CA VAL A 103 6.17 -1.98 -11.57
C VAL A 103 6.08 -3.10 -10.52
N SER A 104 7.21 -3.65 -10.10
CA SER A 104 7.27 -4.70 -9.08
C SER A 104 6.62 -4.29 -7.75
N LYS A 105 6.93 -3.08 -7.25
CA LYS A 105 6.32 -2.53 -6.03
C LYS A 105 4.81 -2.37 -6.17
N ARG A 106 4.34 -1.95 -7.35
CA ARG A 106 2.91 -1.74 -7.62
C ARG A 106 2.15 -3.06 -7.67
N LEU A 107 2.67 -4.07 -8.37
CA LEU A 107 2.09 -5.42 -8.38
C LEU A 107 1.96 -6.01 -6.98
N LYS A 108 3.00 -5.84 -6.13
CA LYS A 108 2.92 -6.23 -4.72
C LYS A 108 1.86 -5.46 -3.94
N GLY A 109 1.72 -4.16 -4.20
CA GLY A 109 0.67 -3.33 -3.61
C GLY A 109 -0.75 -3.76 -3.99
N LEU A 110 -0.92 -4.34 -5.19
CA LEU A 110 -2.17 -4.94 -5.66
C LEU A 110 -2.39 -6.38 -5.15
N GLY A 111 -1.43 -6.95 -4.42
CA GLY A 111 -1.51 -8.34 -3.94
C GLY A 111 -1.29 -9.39 -5.04
N MET A 112 -0.75 -9.00 -6.20
CA MET A 112 -0.46 -9.91 -7.30
C MET A 112 0.79 -10.75 -7.00
N ILE A 113 0.75 -12.03 -7.39
CA ILE A 113 1.86 -12.97 -7.25
C ILE A 113 2.19 -13.63 -8.58
N GLN A 114 3.48 -13.73 -8.89
CA GLN A 114 3.93 -14.45 -10.09
C GLN A 114 3.79 -15.96 -9.84
N LYS A 115 3.12 -16.65 -10.76
CA LYS A 115 3.02 -18.11 -10.78
C LYS A 115 3.53 -18.63 -12.12
N GLN A 116 4.15 -19.80 -12.09
CA GLN A 116 4.50 -20.49 -13.32
C GLN A 116 3.24 -21.09 -13.95
N GLY A 117 3.21 -21.15 -15.28
CA GLY A 117 2.16 -21.85 -16.01
C GLY A 117 2.17 -23.35 -15.69
N HIS A 118 0.99 -23.97 -15.79
CA HIS A 118 0.89 -25.42 -15.67
C HIS A 118 1.35 -26.08 -16.97
N TRP A 119 2.13 -27.16 -16.85
CA TRP A 119 2.49 -27.95 -18.01
C TRP A 119 1.27 -28.76 -18.50
N VAL A 120 0.96 -28.65 -19.79
CA VAL A 120 -0.13 -29.40 -20.43
C VAL A 120 0.49 -30.45 -21.36
N PRO A 121 0.11 -31.74 -21.26
CA PRO A 121 0.78 -32.82 -21.99
C PRO A 121 0.80 -32.71 -23.51
N TYR A 122 -0.27 -32.18 -24.10
CA TYR A 122 -0.37 -31.94 -25.53
C TYR A 122 -1.47 -30.91 -25.81
N GLU A 123 -1.34 -30.22 -26.93
CA GLU A 123 -2.34 -29.28 -27.41
C GLU A 123 -3.55 -30.04 -27.95
N LEU A 124 -4.73 -29.76 -27.41
CA LEU A 124 -5.98 -30.37 -27.86
C LEU A 124 -6.51 -29.64 -29.08
N LYS A 125 -6.96 -30.38 -30.10
CA LYS A 125 -7.69 -29.77 -31.21
C LYS A 125 -9.10 -29.39 -30.75
N PRO A 126 -9.55 -28.14 -30.96
CA PRO A 126 -10.81 -27.64 -30.40
C PRO A 126 -12.07 -28.44 -30.77
N SER A 127 -12.08 -29.11 -31.94
CA SER A 127 -13.30 -29.74 -32.46
C SER A 127 -13.56 -31.11 -31.83
N ASN A 128 -12.74 -32.11 -32.13
CA ASN A 128 -13.06 -33.49 -31.77
C ASN A 128 -12.51 -33.87 -30.40
N ASP A 129 -11.32 -33.41 -30.04
CA ASP A 129 -10.62 -33.90 -28.84
C ASP A 129 -11.23 -33.33 -27.56
N VAL A 130 -11.58 -32.03 -27.56
CA VAL A 130 -12.21 -31.39 -26.39
C VAL A 130 -13.61 -31.96 -26.16
N LEU A 131 -14.44 -32.03 -27.20
CA LEU A 131 -15.80 -32.57 -27.10
C LEU A 131 -15.81 -34.05 -26.72
N ALA A 132 -14.91 -34.87 -27.30
CA ALA A 132 -14.81 -36.28 -26.94
C ALA A 132 -14.43 -36.46 -25.45
N ARG A 133 -13.48 -35.66 -24.94
CA ARG A 133 -13.08 -35.71 -23.53
C ARG A 133 -14.20 -35.25 -22.60
N VAL A 134 -14.89 -34.17 -22.94
CA VAL A 134 -16.06 -33.69 -22.19
C VAL A 134 -17.13 -34.78 -22.15
N ASN A 135 -17.53 -35.32 -23.31
CA ASN A 135 -18.55 -36.37 -23.40
C ASN A 135 -18.18 -37.64 -22.63
N TYR A 136 -16.94 -38.11 -22.72
CA TYR A 136 -16.47 -39.26 -21.95
C TYR A 136 -16.57 -39.03 -20.44
N CYS A 137 -16.12 -37.87 -19.94
CA CYS A 137 -16.19 -37.53 -18.51
C CYS A 137 -17.64 -37.29 -18.01
N PHE A 138 -18.55 -36.85 -18.87
CA PHE A 138 -19.96 -36.68 -18.55
C PHE A 138 -20.74 -38.00 -18.56
N ASN A 139 -20.48 -38.87 -19.55
CA ASN A 139 -21.17 -40.16 -19.70
C ASN A 139 -20.60 -41.24 -18.78
N GLY A 140 -19.29 -41.27 -18.54
CA GLY A 140 -18.64 -42.20 -17.61
C GLY A 140 -19.02 -42.00 -16.14
N ARG A 141 -19.67 -40.88 -15.78
CA ARG A 141 -20.25 -40.66 -14.45
C ARG A 141 -21.60 -41.37 -14.24
N LYS A 142 -22.20 -41.96 -15.28
CA LYS A 142 -23.50 -42.65 -15.19
C LYS A 142 -23.40 -44.17 -15.07
N GLU A 143 -22.25 -44.77 -15.38
CA GLU A 143 -22.05 -46.22 -15.26
C GLU A 143 -21.32 -46.56 -13.96
N LYS A 144 -21.99 -47.29 -13.08
CA LYS A 144 -21.33 -48.00 -11.97
C LYS A 144 -20.50 -49.12 -12.59
N VAL A 145 -19.22 -48.87 -12.81
CA VAL A 145 -18.26 -49.90 -13.22
C VAL A 145 -18.11 -50.88 -12.05
N PHE A 146 -18.55 -52.13 -12.24
CA PHE A 146 -18.26 -53.23 -11.31
C PHE A 146 -16.98 -53.92 -11.78
N CYS A 147 -15.92 -53.82 -10.98
CA CYS A 147 -14.71 -54.62 -11.21
C CYS A 147 -14.98 -56.04 -10.69
N LEU A 148 -15.08 -57.03 -11.58
CA LEU A 148 -14.91 -58.42 -11.18
C LEU A 148 -13.42 -58.66 -10.94
N SER A 149 -13.08 -59.01 -9.70
CA SER A 149 -11.74 -59.51 -9.36
C SER A 149 -11.61 -60.98 -9.83
N PRO A 150 -10.40 -61.43 -10.19
CA PRO A 150 -10.16 -62.73 -10.82
C PRO A 150 -10.58 -63.93 -9.97
#